data_AF-A0AAV3X222-F1
#
_entry.id   AF-A0AAV3X222-F1
#
_cell.length_a   1.000
_cell.length_b   1.000
_cell.length_c   1.000
_cell.angle_alpha   90.00
_cell.angle_beta   90.00
_cell.angle_gamma   90.00
#
_symmetry.space_group_name_H-M   'P 1'
#
loop_
_entity.id
_entity.type
_entity.pdbx_description
1 polymer ?
#
loop_
_entity_poly.entity_id
_entity_poly.type
_entity_poly.pdbx_seq_one_letter_code
_entity_poly.pdbx_strand_id
1 'polypeptide(L)' 'MFVLMEAAANAPHFPVYFTAVYIVGFIAAVSLGSLAWYNSKRPPGWEDKERPSIVPEIKKQETPGLGEPKS' A
#
# COMPACT_ATOMS: atom_id res chain seq x y z
N MET A 1 39.85 25.68 -15.24
CA MET A 1 39.19 24.99 -14.10
C MET A 1 37.74 25.45 -13.90
N PHE A 2 37.01 25.81 -14.96
CA PHE A 2 35.58 26.16 -14.84
C PHE A 2 34.72 24.98 -15.33
N VAL A 3 35.06 24.46 -16.50
CA VAL A 3 34.42 23.30 -17.14
C VAL A 3 34.45 22.03 -16.28
N LEU A 4 35.57 21.75 -15.61
CA LEU A 4 35.68 20.56 -14.73
C LEU A 4 34.81 20.68 -13.47
N MET A 5 34.62 21.91 -12.97
CA MET A 5 33.79 22.17 -11.79
C MET A 5 32.30 22.12 -12.15
N GLU A 6 31.93 22.62 -13.32
CA GLU A 6 30.57 22.54 -13.88
C GLU A 6 30.14 21.10 -14.19
N ALA A 7 31.04 20.28 -14.74
CA ALA A 7 30.76 18.87 -14.99
C ALA A 7 30.55 18.07 -13.69
N ALA A 8 31.29 18.38 -12.63
CA ALA A 8 31.09 17.77 -11.31
C ALA A 8 29.78 18.22 -10.65
N ALA A 9 29.38 19.49 -10.82
CA ALA A 9 28.13 20.02 -10.28
C ALA A 9 26.89 19.47 -11.00
N ASN A 10 27.00 19.14 -12.29
CA ASN A 10 25.93 18.55 -13.10
C ASN A 10 26.03 17.02 -13.21
N ALA A 11 26.87 16.38 -12.39
CA ALA A 11 26.94 14.94 -12.37
C ALA A 11 25.55 14.37 -12.01
N PRO A 12 25.08 13.32 -12.72
CA PRO A 12 23.79 12.73 -12.44
C PRO A 12 23.77 12.21 -11.00
N HIS A 13 22.89 12.78 -10.17
CA HIS A 13 22.67 12.33 -8.81
C HIS A 13 21.56 11.27 -8.81
N PHE A 14 21.79 10.17 -8.10
CA PHE A 14 20.73 9.19 -7.91
C PHE A 14 19.64 9.79 -7.01
N PRO A 15 18.35 9.76 -7.40
CA PRO A 15 17.29 10.42 -6.65
C PRO A 15 16.84 9.57 -5.45
N VAL A 16 17.72 9.38 -4.47
CA VAL A 16 17.56 8.47 -3.32
C VAL A 16 16.21 8.64 -2.63
N TYR A 17 15.81 9.87 -2.33
CA TYR A 17 14.56 10.14 -1.62
C TYR A 17 13.32 9.76 -2.42
N PHE A 18 13.31 10.09 -3.72
CA PHE A 18 12.21 9.71 -4.60
C PHE A 18 12.09 8.19 -4.69
N THR A 19 13.21 7.49 -4.92
CA THR A 19 13.22 6.03 -4.99
C THR A 19 12.75 5.40 -3.67
N ALA A 20 13.20 5.92 -2.53
CA ALA A 20 12.81 5.42 -1.22
C ALA A 20 11.30 5.56 -0.99
N VAL A 21 10.74 6.75 -1.22
CA VAL A 21 9.30 7.00 -1.07
C VAL A 21 8.49 6.13 -2.02
N TYR A 22 8.96 5.98 -3.26
CA TYR A 22 8.29 5.15 -4.27
C TYR A 22 8.20 3.68 -3.83
N ILE A 23 9.29 3.09 -3.34
CA ILE A 23 9.32 1.70 -2.87
C ILE A 23 8.41 1.52 -1.65
N VAL A 24 8.52 2.40 -0.65
CA VAL A 24 7.71 2.31 0.57
C VAL A 24 6.22 2.48 0.25
N GLY A 25 5.88 3.46 -0.60
CA GLY A 25 4.50 3.70 -1.05
C GLY A 25 3.94 2.52 -1.84
N PHE A 26 4.74 1.91 -2.72
CA PHE A 26 4.33 0.72 -3.47
C PHE A 26 4.05 -0.47 -2.54
N ILE A 27 4.93 -0.74 -1.57
CA ILE A 27 4.74 -1.80 -0.57
C ILE A 27 3.44 -1.57 0.22
N ALA A 28 3.21 -0.32 0.66
CA ALA A 28 1.99 0.04 1.37
C ALA A 28 0.74 -0.18 0.50
N ALA A 29 0.78 0.27 -0.75
CA ALA A 29 -0.35 0.14 -1.69
C ALA A 29 -0.69 -1.34 -1.98
N VAL A 30 0.30 -2.18 -2.26
CA VAL A 30 0.09 -3.60 -2.53
C VAL A 30 -0.41 -4.33 -1.27
N SER A 31 0.16 -4.02 -0.11
CA SER A 31 -0.22 -4.65 1.16
C SER A 31 -1.67 -4.32 1.53
N LEU A 32 -2.02 -3.03 1.56
CA LEU A 32 -3.36 -2.56 1.92
C LEU A 32 -4.38 -2.95 0.86
N GLY A 33 -4.04 -2.83 -0.43
CA GLY A 33 -4.91 -3.23 -1.54
C GLY A 33 -5.23 -4.73 -1.50
N SER A 34 -4.22 -5.57 -1.25
CA SER A 34 -4.43 -7.02 -1.10
C SER A 34 -5.31 -7.32 0.11
N LEU A 35 -5.05 -6.68 1.25
CA LEU A 35 -5.84 -6.86 2.47
C LEU A 35 -7.31 -6.49 2.24
N ALA A 36 -7.56 -5.36 1.58
CA ALA A 36 -8.90 -4.90 1.25
C ALA A 36 -9.59 -5.84 0.25
N TRP A 37 -8.90 -6.24 -0.83
CA TRP A 37 -9.44 -7.15 -1.84
C TRP A 37 -9.86 -8.49 -1.26
N TYR A 38 -8.99 -9.12 -0.47
CA TYR A 38 -9.26 -10.43 0.13
C TYR A 38 -10.32 -10.40 1.25
N ASN A 39 -10.59 -9.24 1.84
CA ASN A 39 -11.71 -9.02 2.78
C ASN A 39 -12.96 -8.43 2.11
N SER A 40 -12.94 -8.22 0.79
CA SER A 40 -14.08 -7.74 0.02
C SER A 40 -15.02 -8.88 -0.38
N LYS A 41 -16.14 -8.54 -1.03
CA LYS A 41 -17.04 -9.56 -1.58
C LYS A 41 -16.32 -10.31 -2.70
N ARG A 42 -16.42 -11.65 -2.69
CA ARG A 42 -15.80 -12.49 -3.72
C ARG A 42 -16.45 -12.22 -5.08
N PRO A 43 -15.68 -12.23 -6.19
CA PRO A 43 -16.25 -12.11 -7.53
C PRO A 43 -17.06 -13.38 -7.87
N PRO A 44 -17.96 -13.30 -8.86
CA PRO A 44 -18.74 -14.46 -9.30
C PRO A 44 -17.84 -15.63 -9.73
N GLY A 45 -18.19 -16.85 -9.30
CA GLY A 45 -17.44 -18.08 -9.59
C GLY A 45 -16.29 -18.37 -8.61
N TRP A 46 -16.11 -17.53 -7.59
CA TRP A 46 -15.11 -17.69 -6.51
C TRP A 46 -15.75 -17.88 -5.14
N GLU A 47 -17.03 -18.23 -5.09
CA GLU A 47 -17.80 -18.40 -3.86
C GLU A 47 -17.19 -19.46 -2.94
N ASP A 48 -16.66 -20.54 -3.50
CA ASP A 48 -16.03 -21.65 -2.74
C ASP A 48 -14.55 -21.42 -2.43
N LYS A 49 -13.96 -20.29 -2.85
CA LYS A 49 -12.53 -20.02 -2.66
C LYS A 49 -12.28 -19.37 -1.32
N GLU A 50 -11.50 -20.04 -0.48
CA GLU A 50 -11.03 -19.46 0.76
C GLU A 50 -9.98 -18.38 0.54
N ARG A 51 -9.96 -17.46 1.51
CA ARG A 51 -8.97 -16.40 1.58
C ARG A 51 -7.61 -16.98 1.99
N PRO A 52 -6.49 -16.48 1.44
CA PRO A 52 -5.17 -16.95 1.86
C PRO A 52 -4.93 -16.75 3.36
N SER A 53 -4.25 -17.70 4.01
CA SER A 53 -3.98 -17.69 5.46
C SER A 53 -3.10 -16.54 5.94
N ILE A 54 -2.24 -16.01 5.07
CA ILE A 54 -1.36 -14.86 5.34
C ILE A 54 -2.14 -13.56 5.56
N VAL A 55 -3.35 -13.47 5.01
CA VAL A 55 -4.19 -12.29 5.15
C VAL A 55 -4.90 -12.43 6.51
N PRO A 56 -5.04 -11.37 7.33
CA PRO A 56 -5.96 -11.35 8.47
C PRO A 56 -7.40 -10.98 8.05
N GLU A 57 -8.38 -11.57 8.73
CA GLU A 57 -9.79 -11.25 8.52
C GLU A 57 -10.15 -9.95 9.26
N ILE A 58 -10.79 -9.02 8.56
CA ILE A 58 -11.28 -7.77 9.14
C ILE A 58 -12.76 -7.90 9.42
N LYS A 59 -13.10 -8.03 10.71
CA LYS A 59 -14.50 -8.02 11.17
C LYS A 59 -15.08 -6.61 11.01
N LYS A 60 -16.23 -6.52 10.34
CA LYS A 60 -16.96 -5.27 10.21
C LYS A 60 -17.67 -4.97 11.52
N GLN A 61 -17.49 -3.77 12.05
CA GLN A 61 -18.31 -3.26 13.13
C GLN A 61 -19.65 -2.78 12.55
N GLU A 62 -20.75 -3.00 13.25
CA GLU A 62 -22.09 -2.57 12.79
C GLU A 62 -22.25 -1.04 12.83
N THR A 63 -21.57 -0.38 13.77
CA THR A 63 -21.54 1.09 13.90
C THR A 63 -20.10 1.65 13.92
N PRO A 64 -19.35 1.56 12.80
CA PRO A 64 -17.99 2.08 12.76
C PRO A 64 -17.99 3.59 12.99
N GLY A 65 -17.35 4.05 14.07
CA GLY A 65 -17.21 5.48 14.39
C GLY A 65 -18.44 6.16 15.00
N LEU A 66 -19.53 5.44 15.27
CA LEU A 66 -20.77 6.01 15.85
C LEU A 66 -21.01 5.59 17.33
N GLY A 67 -20.13 4.78 17.92
CA GLY A 67 -20.31 4.21 19.25
C GLY A 67 -21.36 3.10 19.28
N GLU A 68 -21.48 2.39 20.41
CA GLU A 68 -22.52 1.37 20.57
C GLU A 68 -23.91 2.03 20.52
N PRO A 69 -24.90 1.41 19.83
CA PRO A 69 -26.28 1.86 19.94
C PRO A 69 -26.69 1.75 21.41
N LYS A 70 -26.92 2.90 22.06
CA LYS A 70 -27.48 2.93 23.42
C LYS A 70 -28.87 2.30 23.36
N SER A 71 -28.99 1.09 23.90
CA SER A 71 -30.27 0.49 24.26
C SER A 71 -30.94 1.26 25.40
#